data_AF-A0AAV4NHE5-F1
#
_entry.id   AF-A0AAV4NHE5-F1
#
_cell.length_a   1.000
_cell.length_b   1.000
_cell.length_c   1.000
_cell.angle_alpha   90.00
_cell.angle_beta   90.00
_cell.angle_gamma   90.00
#
_symmetry.space_group_name_H-M   'P 1'
#
loop_
_entity.id
_entity.type
_entity.pdbx_description
1 polymer ?
#
loop_
_entity_poly.entity_id
_entity_poly.type
_entity_poly.pdbx_seq_one_letter_code
_entity_poly.pdbx_strand_id
1 'polypeptide(L)'
;MKFQRKIILGSLFVFIVTLVQSINANVPYDIILDENAKRIHQIDCLNILVYLILLILAVCTIWFFKRRRVRFLHETGLAIFYGLIVGAIIRYGGQDYEIEHIRVVPARGYGKNLTIPPDNLYFQMQVSKQTSASGGKEKNKTYAYAFRGEITDVDNKKLDQKATFDPEIFFNIILPPIIFNAGYSLKRKFFFRNLGTIFTYAFLGTTISCFMVGGVMFAFLQLMPSLEFTFNDCLYFGAMISATDPGC
;
A
#
# COMPACT_ATOMS: atom_id res chain seq x y z
N MET A 1 -51.16 -11.85 -39.24
CA MET A 1 -50.97 -10.65 -38.38
C MET A 1 -49.81 -10.74 -37.36
N LYS A 2 -49.39 -11.94 -36.88
CA LYS A 2 -48.29 -12.08 -35.88
C LYS A 2 -46.85 -11.82 -36.40
N PHE A 3 -46.60 -11.95 -37.70
CA PHE A 3 -45.26 -11.80 -38.31
C PHE A 3 -44.83 -10.33 -38.47
N GLN A 4 -45.77 -9.45 -38.86
CA GLN A 4 -45.54 -8.01 -39.02
C GLN A 4 -45.17 -7.30 -37.71
N ARG A 5 -45.74 -7.71 -36.56
CA ARG A 5 -45.40 -7.14 -35.24
C ARG A 5 -43.96 -7.43 -34.80
N LYS A 6 -43.37 -8.58 -35.18
CA LYS A 6 -41.98 -8.92 -34.79
C LYS A 6 -40.95 -8.10 -35.56
N ILE A 7 -41.21 -7.78 -36.83
CA ILE A 7 -40.33 -6.95 -37.66
C ILE A 7 -40.34 -5.49 -37.18
N ILE A 8 -41.52 -4.96 -36.84
CA ILE A 8 -41.65 -3.60 -36.29
C ILE A 8 -40.95 -3.49 -34.94
N LEU A 9 -41.09 -4.49 -34.06
CA LEU A 9 -40.43 -4.49 -32.75
C LEU A 9 -38.90 -4.62 -32.87
N GLY A 10 -38.40 -5.41 -33.82
CA GLY A 10 -36.97 -5.54 -34.11
C GLY A 10 -36.37 -4.26 -34.71
N SER A 11 -37.07 -3.61 -35.64
CA SER A 11 -36.63 -2.33 -36.21
C SER A 11 -36.67 -1.20 -35.18
N LEU A 12 -37.68 -1.17 -34.30
CA LEU A 12 -37.76 -0.22 -33.19
C LEU A 12 -36.61 -0.45 -32.18
N PHE A 13 -36.28 -1.71 -31.89
CA PHE A 13 -35.16 -2.06 -31.01
C PHE A 13 -33.81 -1.64 -31.60
N VAL A 14 -33.58 -1.90 -32.89
CA VAL A 14 -32.37 -1.43 -33.60
C VAL A 14 -32.30 0.10 -33.60
N PHE A 15 -33.43 0.78 -33.84
CA PHE A 15 -33.50 2.24 -33.80
C PHE A 15 -33.22 2.81 -32.41
N ILE A 16 -33.70 2.17 -31.35
CA ILE A 16 -33.41 2.55 -29.96
C ILE A 16 -31.93 2.31 -29.63
N VAL A 17 -31.34 1.18 -30.07
CA VAL A 17 -29.92 0.88 -29.84
C VAL A 17 -29.02 1.88 -30.59
N THR A 18 -29.34 2.23 -31.84
CA THR A 18 -28.58 3.24 -32.59
C THR A 18 -28.75 4.64 -32.00
N LEU A 19 -29.93 4.98 -31.47
CA LEU A 19 -30.18 6.26 -30.81
C LEU A 19 -29.42 6.38 -29.47
N VAL A 20 -29.35 5.29 -28.70
CA VAL A 20 -28.54 5.20 -27.47
C VAL A 20 -27.04 5.34 -27.79
N GLN A 21 -26.57 4.77 -28.90
CA GLN A 21 -25.18 4.94 -29.35
C GLN A 21 -24.88 6.37 -29.84
N SER A 22 -25.84 7.07 -30.46
CA SER A 22 -25.69 8.49 -30.84
C SER A 22 -25.68 9.44 -29.65
N ILE A 23 -26.36 9.10 -28.53
CA ILE A 23 -26.32 9.90 -27.28
C ILE A 23 -24.96 9.76 -26.60
N ASN A 24 -24.34 8.57 -26.63
CA ASN A 24 -22.99 8.34 -26.08
C ASN A 24 -21.87 9.04 -26.88
N ALA A 25 -22.12 9.46 -28.12
CA ALA A 25 -21.11 10.11 -28.96
C ALA A 25 -20.89 11.60 -28.64
N ASN A 26 -21.75 12.21 -27.81
CA ASN A 26 -21.77 13.67 -27.64
C ASN A 26 -21.86 14.14 -26.18
N VAL A 27 -21.20 13.44 -25.25
CA VAL A 27 -21.11 13.90 -23.86
C VAL A 27 -19.97 14.94 -23.79
N PRO A 28 -20.27 16.23 -23.52
CA PRO A 28 -19.23 17.25 -23.40
C PRO A 28 -18.28 16.89 -22.26
N TYR A 29 -16.97 17.05 -22.50
CA TYR A 29 -15.87 16.67 -21.60
C TYR A 29 -16.02 17.22 -20.16
N ASP A 30 -16.72 18.35 -20.00
CA ASP A 30 -17.05 19.00 -18.74
C ASP A 30 -17.94 18.12 -17.86
N ILE A 31 -18.89 17.38 -18.47
CA ILE A 31 -19.79 16.45 -17.79
C ILE A 31 -19.04 15.20 -17.35
N ILE A 32 -18.13 14.68 -18.18
CA ILE A 32 -17.29 13.52 -17.83
C ILE A 32 -16.31 13.88 -16.70
N LEU A 33 -15.78 15.11 -16.71
CA LEU A 33 -14.90 15.59 -15.64
C LEU A 33 -15.65 15.80 -14.32
N ASP A 34 -16.86 16.35 -14.35
CA ASP A 34 -17.73 16.51 -13.17
C ASP A 34 -18.22 15.15 -12.63
N GLU A 35 -18.53 14.21 -13.52
CA GLU A 35 -18.89 12.84 -13.15
C GLU A 35 -17.71 12.11 -12.50
N ASN A 36 -16.51 12.23 -13.05
CA ASN A 36 -15.29 11.69 -12.46
C ASN A 36 -14.95 12.36 -11.12
N ALA A 37 -15.12 13.68 -11.00
CA ALA A 37 -14.94 14.40 -9.73
C ALA A 37 -15.94 13.94 -8.66
N LYS A 38 -17.20 13.68 -9.04
CA LYS A 38 -18.21 13.09 -8.14
C LYS A 38 -17.86 11.67 -7.72
N ARG A 39 -17.35 10.83 -8.64
CA ARG A 39 -16.89 9.47 -8.34
C ARG A 39 -15.74 9.48 -7.34
N ILE A 40 -14.74 10.35 -7.56
CA ILE A 40 -13.61 10.52 -6.64
C ILE A 40 -14.14 10.94 -5.26
N HIS A 41 -15.03 11.93 -5.20
CA HIS A 41 -15.62 12.37 -3.94
C HIS A 41 -16.43 11.26 -3.23
N GLN A 42 -17.13 10.40 -3.98
CA GLN A 42 -17.83 9.25 -3.42
C GLN A 42 -16.86 8.20 -2.85
N ILE A 43 -15.74 7.94 -3.53
CA ILE A 43 -14.69 7.03 -3.07
C ILE A 43 -14.04 7.58 -1.79
N ASP A 44 -13.76 8.88 -1.74
CA ASP A 44 -13.18 9.52 -0.55
C ASP A 44 -14.14 9.45 0.64
N CYS A 45 -15.43 9.69 0.42
CA CYS A 45 -16.45 9.50 1.45
C CYS A 45 -16.57 8.03 1.90
N LEU A 46 -16.45 7.07 0.98
CA LEU A 46 -16.48 5.64 1.29
C LEU A 46 -15.26 5.22 2.11
N ASN A 47 -14.07 5.72 1.79
CA ASN A 47 -12.86 5.48 2.57
C ASN A 47 -12.97 6.06 3.99
N ILE A 48 -13.45 7.30 4.13
CA ILE A 48 -13.70 7.89 5.45
C ILE A 48 -14.73 7.08 6.23
N LEU A 49 -15.78 6.59 5.56
CA LEU A 49 -16.81 5.75 6.18
C LEU A 49 -16.22 4.41 6.64
N VAL A 50 -15.35 3.78 5.84
CA VAL A 50 -14.63 2.56 6.22
C VAL A 50 -13.71 2.82 7.42
N TYR A 51 -12.95 3.92 7.43
CA TYR A 51 -12.11 4.30 8.57
C TYR A 51 -12.93 4.59 9.83
N LEU A 52 -14.10 5.22 9.68
CA LEU A 52 -15.00 5.51 10.80
C LEU A 52 -15.62 4.23 11.37
N ILE A 53 -16.02 3.28 10.51
CA ILE A 53 -16.49 1.96 10.94
C ILE A 53 -15.37 1.19 11.65
N LEU A 54 -14.15 1.19 11.11
CA LEU A 54 -13.00 0.57 11.75
C LEU A 54 -12.68 1.19 13.11
N LEU A 55 -12.78 2.51 13.25
CA LEU A 55 -12.58 3.21 14.52
C LEU A 55 -13.66 2.83 15.54
N ILE A 56 -14.93 2.80 15.13
CA ILE A 56 -16.03 2.36 15.99
C ILE A 56 -15.84 0.90 16.43
N LEU A 57 -15.44 0.00 15.52
CA LEU A 57 -15.13 -1.39 15.85
C LEU A 57 -13.92 -1.51 16.78
N ALA A 58 -12.87 -0.71 16.61
CA ALA A 58 -11.72 -0.68 17.51
C ALA A 58 -12.12 -0.24 18.93
N VAL A 59 -12.92 0.83 19.06
CA VAL A 59 -13.42 1.28 20.38
C VAL A 59 -14.36 0.24 21.00
N CYS A 60 -15.24 -0.37 20.20
CA CYS A 60 -16.17 -1.40 20.66
C CYS A 60 -15.42 -2.67 21.11
N THR A 61 -14.40 -3.09 20.38
CA THR A 61 -13.56 -4.25 20.74
C THR A 61 -12.79 -3.96 22.03
N ILE A 62 -12.13 -2.80 22.17
CA ILE A 62 -11.44 -2.40 23.41
C ILE A 62 -12.43 -2.39 24.60
N TRP A 63 -13.64 -1.84 24.41
CA TRP A 63 -14.67 -1.82 25.43
C TRP A 63 -15.16 -3.23 25.80
N PHE A 64 -15.36 -4.09 24.80
CA PHE A 64 -15.75 -5.48 24.98
C PHE A 64 -14.69 -6.27 25.77
N PHE A 65 -13.41 -6.10 25.44
CA PHE A 65 -12.29 -6.69 26.18
C PHE A 65 -12.23 -6.21 27.63
N LYS A 66 -12.41 -4.90 27.85
CA LYS A 66 -12.48 -4.32 29.19
C LYS A 66 -13.67 -4.86 30.01
N ARG A 67 -14.82 -5.13 29.36
CA ARG A 67 -16.04 -5.64 30.01
C ARG A 67 -15.97 -7.13 30.33
N ARG A 68 -15.24 -7.93 29.56
CA ARG A 68 -15.17 -9.40 29.72
C ARG A 68 -14.02 -9.91 30.60
N ARG A 69 -13.10 -9.04 31.06
CA ARG A 69 -11.98 -9.34 31.99
C ARG A 69 -11.27 -10.67 31.67
N VAL A 70 -11.05 -10.94 30.38
CA VAL A 70 -10.51 -12.21 29.88
C VAL A 70 -8.99 -12.19 30.09
N ARG A 71 -8.48 -12.93 31.07
CA ARG A 71 -7.03 -12.96 31.38
C ARG A 71 -6.18 -13.75 30.39
N PHE A 72 -6.79 -14.40 29.39
CA PHE A 72 -6.11 -15.40 28.55
C PHE A 72 -5.86 -14.94 27.10
N LEU A 73 -6.38 -13.78 26.69
CA LEU A 73 -6.10 -13.21 25.37
C LEU A 73 -5.19 -12.01 25.53
N HIS A 74 -3.93 -12.19 25.17
CA HIS A 74 -2.91 -11.15 25.17
C HIS A 74 -3.21 -10.12 24.07
N GLU A 75 -3.07 -8.83 24.36
CA GLU A 75 -3.29 -7.72 23.41
C GLU A 75 -2.47 -7.91 22.13
N THR A 76 -1.26 -8.47 22.26
CA THR A 76 -0.38 -8.75 21.11
C THR A 76 -0.78 -9.99 20.33
N GLY A 77 -1.35 -11.01 20.98
CA GLY A 77 -1.89 -12.20 20.30
C GLY A 77 -3.10 -11.85 19.43
N LEU A 78 -3.95 -10.94 19.90
CA LEU A 78 -5.07 -10.42 19.11
C LEU A 78 -4.58 -9.57 17.93
N ALA A 79 -3.59 -8.70 18.14
CA ALA A 79 -3.02 -7.89 17.06
C ALA A 79 -2.44 -8.77 15.94
N ILE A 80 -1.70 -9.83 16.29
CA ILE A 80 -1.17 -10.81 15.33
C ILE A 80 -2.30 -11.54 14.60
N PHE A 81 -3.33 -11.99 15.33
CA PHE A 81 -4.46 -12.70 14.74
C PHE A 81 -5.26 -11.83 13.76
N TYR A 82 -5.55 -10.58 14.11
CA TYR A 82 -6.19 -9.63 13.20
C TYR A 82 -5.31 -9.29 12.00
N GLY A 83 -4.00 -9.11 12.20
CA GLY A 83 -3.04 -8.89 11.11
C GLY A 83 -3.03 -10.04 10.10
N LEU A 84 -3.09 -11.29 10.57
CA LEU A 84 -3.16 -12.47 9.71
C LEU A 84 -4.47 -12.55 8.93
N ILE A 85 -5.61 -12.26 9.59
CA ILE A 85 -6.92 -12.26 8.92
C ILE A 85 -7.00 -11.14 7.88
N VAL A 86 -6.62 -9.91 8.23
CA VAL A 86 -6.64 -8.77 7.31
C VAL A 86 -5.66 -9.00 6.15
N GLY A 87 -4.45 -9.52 6.42
CA GLY A 87 -3.49 -9.90 5.38
C GLY A 87 -4.03 -10.96 4.43
N ALA A 88 -4.72 -11.98 4.95
CA ALA A 88 -5.38 -13.00 4.13
C ALA A 88 -6.54 -12.40 3.30
N ILE A 89 -7.35 -11.52 3.88
CA ILE A 89 -8.44 -10.84 3.15
C ILE A 89 -7.89 -9.96 2.02
N ILE A 90 -6.81 -9.21 2.24
CA ILE A 90 -6.18 -8.41 1.18
C ILE A 90 -5.63 -9.32 0.08
N ARG A 91 -4.99 -10.44 0.46
CA ARG A 91 -4.41 -11.40 -0.50
C ARG A 91 -5.47 -12.11 -1.35
N TYR A 92 -6.61 -12.46 -0.78
CA TYR A 92 -7.65 -13.25 -1.47
C TYR A 92 -8.85 -12.43 -1.95
N GLY A 93 -9.04 -11.22 -1.44
CA GLY A 93 -10.19 -10.36 -1.72
C GLY A 93 -9.85 -9.06 -2.48
N GLY A 94 -8.56 -8.76 -2.68
CA GLY A 94 -8.14 -7.65 -3.52
C GLY A 94 -8.49 -7.92 -4.98
N GLN A 95 -9.41 -7.14 -5.55
CA GLN A 95 -9.58 -7.12 -7.00
C GLN A 95 -8.36 -6.44 -7.62
N ASP A 96 -7.74 -7.12 -8.59
CA ASP A 96 -6.68 -6.55 -9.41
C ASP A 96 -7.24 -5.32 -10.12
N TYR A 97 -6.89 -4.14 -9.63
CA TYR A 97 -7.20 -2.92 -10.34
C TYR A 97 -6.15 -2.75 -11.44
N GLU A 98 -6.58 -2.88 -12.70
CA GLU A 98 -5.72 -2.63 -13.86
C GLU A 98 -5.37 -1.14 -13.87
N ILE A 99 -4.17 -0.80 -13.38
CA ILE A 99 -3.59 0.52 -13.63
C ILE A 99 -3.20 0.53 -15.11
N GLU A 100 -3.86 1.36 -15.91
CA GLU A 100 -3.44 1.59 -17.29
C GLU A 100 -2.10 2.34 -17.30
N HIS A 101 -1.10 1.74 -17.94
CA HIS A 101 0.21 2.35 -18.11
C HIS A 101 0.34 2.90 -19.53
N ILE A 102 0.79 4.14 -19.66
CA ILE A 102 1.14 4.71 -20.96
C ILE A 102 2.66 4.73 -21.13
N ARG A 103 3.15 4.19 -22.24
CA ARG A 103 4.58 4.22 -22.56
C ARG A 103 4.97 5.63 -22.98
N VAL A 104 5.84 6.27 -22.20
CA VAL A 104 6.41 7.58 -22.53
C VAL A 104 7.66 7.40 -23.38
N VAL A 105 7.73 8.10 -24.51
CA VAL A 105 8.91 8.13 -25.39
C VAL A 105 9.44 9.57 -25.39
N PRO A 106 10.76 9.78 -25.27
CA PRO A 106 11.33 11.12 -25.34
C PRO A 106 11.01 11.78 -26.69
N ALA A 107 10.80 13.10 -26.66
CA ALA A 107 10.56 13.87 -27.89
C ALA A 107 11.73 13.70 -28.88
N ARG A 108 11.41 13.61 -30.18
CA ARG A 108 12.40 13.45 -31.24
C ARG A 108 13.46 14.57 -31.16
N GLY A 109 14.73 14.19 -31.05
CA GLY A 109 15.85 15.13 -30.89
C GLY A 109 16.40 15.26 -29.47
N TYR A 110 15.84 14.55 -28.49
CA TYR A 110 16.41 14.45 -27.14
C TYR A 110 17.63 13.51 -27.15
N GLY A 111 18.76 13.99 -27.69
CA GLY A 111 19.99 13.23 -27.91
C GLY A 111 20.88 13.04 -26.69
N LYS A 112 20.30 12.94 -25.48
CA LYS A 112 21.08 12.70 -24.26
C LYS A 112 20.88 11.27 -23.78
N ASN A 113 21.98 10.51 -23.71
CA ASN A 113 22.02 9.26 -22.98
C ASN A 113 21.89 9.59 -21.50
N LEU A 114 20.67 9.48 -20.97
CA LEU A 114 20.38 9.68 -19.55
C LEU A 114 20.94 8.48 -18.78
N THR A 115 22.07 8.66 -18.11
CA THR A 115 22.63 7.69 -17.15
C THR A 115 21.86 7.67 -15.84
N ILE A 116 21.05 8.71 -15.57
CA ILE A 116 20.29 8.93 -14.35
C ILE A 116 18.85 9.29 -14.75
N PRO A 117 17.82 8.72 -14.10
CA PRO A 117 16.43 9.06 -14.39
C PRO A 117 16.13 10.54 -14.02
N PRO A 118 15.28 11.23 -14.81
CA PRO A 118 14.91 12.62 -14.53
C PRO A 118 13.87 12.74 -13.40
N ASP A 119 13.93 13.83 -12.62
CA ASP A 119 13.04 14.07 -11.47
C ASP A 119 11.57 14.29 -11.85
N ASN A 120 11.33 14.99 -12.97
CA ASN A 120 9.99 15.33 -13.45
C ASN A 120 9.84 15.01 -14.94
N LEU A 121 8.66 14.52 -15.32
CA LEU A 121 8.27 14.25 -16.70
C LEU A 121 7.08 15.12 -17.09
N TYR A 122 7.18 15.79 -18.25
CA TYR A 122 6.10 16.58 -18.83
C TYR A 122 5.48 15.82 -20.00
N PHE A 123 4.18 15.51 -19.91
CA PHE A 123 3.44 14.86 -20.96
C PHE A 123 2.40 15.81 -21.56
N GLN A 124 2.46 16.04 -22.86
CA GLN A 124 1.46 16.81 -23.59
C GLN A 124 0.41 15.86 -24.14
N MET A 125 -0.81 15.98 -23.65
CA MET A 125 -1.96 15.21 -24.14
C MET A 125 -2.90 16.13 -24.90
N GLN A 126 -3.26 15.72 -26.12
CA GLN A 126 -4.34 16.35 -26.88
C GLN A 126 -5.67 15.93 -26.28
N VAL A 127 -6.33 16.84 -25.59
CA VAL A 127 -7.67 16.59 -25.05
C VAL A 127 -8.68 17.15 -26.05
N SER A 128 -9.40 16.24 -26.71
CA SER A 128 -10.51 16.60 -27.60
C SER A 128 -11.57 17.36 -26.80
N LYS A 129 -11.83 18.61 -27.19
CA LYS A 129 -12.98 19.35 -26.71
C LYS A 129 -14.13 19.09 -27.70
N GLN A 130 -15.02 18.14 -27.38
CA GLN A 130 -16.28 17.99 -28.12
C GLN A 130 -17.08 19.29 -27.97
N THR A 131 -17.07 20.12 -29.00
CA THR A 131 -17.91 21.31 -29.09
C THR A 131 -18.97 20.97 -30.12
N SER A 132 -20.23 20.88 -29.68
CA SER A 132 -21.41 20.62 -30.53
C SER A 132 -21.67 21.78 -31.49
N ALA A 133 -20.77 22.01 -32.45
CA ALA A 133 -20.93 22.79 -33.67
C ALA A 133 -19.58 22.76 -34.40
N SER A 134 -19.53 22.00 -35.50
CA SER A 134 -18.50 22.00 -36.56
C SER A 134 -17.17 22.69 -36.22
N GLY A 135 -16.24 21.92 -35.61
CA GLY A 135 -14.86 22.35 -35.37
C GLY A 135 -14.42 22.11 -33.94
N GLY A 136 -14.20 20.84 -33.57
CA GLY A 136 -13.60 20.50 -32.28
C GLY A 136 -12.23 21.16 -32.14
N LYS A 137 -12.12 22.17 -31.27
CA LYS A 137 -10.83 22.80 -30.94
C LYS A 137 -10.12 21.92 -29.93
N GLU A 138 -9.19 21.11 -30.41
CA GLU A 138 -8.23 20.39 -29.56
C GLU A 138 -7.48 21.40 -28.68
N LYS A 139 -7.45 21.15 -27.37
CA LYS A 139 -6.64 21.94 -26.44
C LYS A 139 -5.52 21.05 -25.91
N ASN A 140 -4.28 21.44 -26.19
CA ASN A 140 -3.10 20.80 -25.64
C ASN A 140 -3.02 21.11 -24.14
N LYS A 141 -3.08 20.08 -23.29
CA LYS A 141 -2.82 20.20 -21.86
C LYS A 141 -1.53 19.49 -21.51
N THR A 142 -0.69 20.15 -20.73
CA THR A 142 0.57 19.59 -20.23
C THR A 142 0.36 19.13 -18.79
N TYR A 143 0.62 17.85 -18.54
CA TYR A 143 0.61 17.26 -17.21
C TYR A 143 2.05 17.03 -16.74
N ALA A 144 2.34 17.35 -15.49
CA ALA A 144 3.64 17.14 -14.86
C ALA A 144 3.54 15.99 -13.87
N TYR A 145 4.44 15.02 -13.98
CA TYR A 145 4.55 13.88 -13.07
C TYR A 145 5.93 13.88 -12.43
N ALA A 146 5.98 13.64 -11.12
CA ALA A 146 7.23 13.46 -10.39
C ALA A 146 7.62 11.98 -10.36
N PHE A 147 8.91 11.70 -10.48
CA PHE A 147 9.46 10.36 -10.39
C PHE A 147 9.23 9.78 -8.99
N ARG A 148 8.68 8.57 -8.91
CA ARG A 148 8.43 7.85 -7.65
C ARG A 148 9.36 6.66 -7.40
N GLY A 149 10.09 6.19 -8.42
CA GLY A 149 10.96 5.01 -8.33
C GLY A 149 10.95 4.15 -9.59
N GLU A 150 11.87 3.19 -9.65
CA GLU A 150 11.97 2.19 -10.71
C GLU A 150 10.93 1.07 -10.49
N ILE A 151 10.17 0.72 -11.53
CA ILE A 151 9.18 -0.36 -11.47
C ILE A 151 9.89 -1.67 -11.82
N THR A 152 10.28 -2.45 -10.82
CA THR A 152 11.05 -3.69 -11.03
C THR A 152 10.19 -4.91 -11.39
N ASP A 153 8.86 -4.84 -11.29
CA ASP A 153 7.97 -5.89 -11.81
C ASP A 153 6.54 -5.35 -11.97
N VAL A 154 6.10 -5.14 -13.22
CA VAL A 154 4.86 -4.39 -13.54
C VAL A 154 3.60 -5.23 -13.31
N ASP A 155 3.73 -6.56 -13.26
CA ASP A 155 2.56 -7.46 -13.26
C ASP A 155 2.10 -7.94 -11.87
N ASN A 156 2.98 -8.02 -10.85
CA ASN A 156 2.66 -8.78 -9.63
C ASN A 156 2.48 -7.97 -8.32
N LYS A 157 2.70 -6.65 -8.32
CA LYS A 157 2.81 -5.86 -7.07
C LYS A 157 1.78 -4.74 -6.88
N LYS A 158 0.60 -4.90 -7.48
CA LYS A 158 -0.41 -3.82 -7.61
C LYS A 158 -1.06 -3.44 -6.26
N LEU A 159 -1.19 -4.35 -5.30
CA LEU A 159 -1.79 -4.05 -3.97
C LEU A 159 -0.77 -3.79 -2.86
N ASP A 160 0.43 -4.37 -2.96
CA ASP A 160 1.44 -4.33 -1.89
C ASP A 160 2.04 -2.93 -1.70
N GLN A 161 2.17 -2.13 -2.77
CA GLN A 161 2.82 -0.82 -2.70
C GLN A 161 1.96 0.25 -2.00
N LYS A 162 0.62 0.12 -2.04
CA LYS A 162 -0.28 1.02 -1.29
C LYS A 162 -0.54 0.53 0.14
N ALA A 163 -0.37 -0.76 0.40
CA ALA A 163 -0.53 -1.35 1.73
C ALA A 163 0.75 -1.33 2.57
N THR A 164 1.92 -1.12 1.96
CA THR A 164 3.20 -0.98 2.67
C THR A 164 3.35 0.45 3.18
N PHE A 165 3.46 0.60 4.51
CA PHE A 165 3.79 1.86 5.14
C PHE A 165 5.24 2.25 4.85
N ASP A 166 5.48 3.53 4.59
CA ASP A 166 6.83 4.05 4.40
C ASP A 166 7.64 3.90 5.69
N PRO A 167 8.78 3.16 5.66
CA PRO A 167 9.57 2.90 6.86
C PRO A 167 10.13 4.20 7.47
N GLU A 168 10.39 5.22 6.66
CA GLU A 168 10.89 6.51 7.16
C GLU A 168 9.89 7.21 8.08
N ILE A 169 8.60 7.14 7.77
CA ILE A 169 7.54 7.70 8.63
C ILE A 169 7.47 6.91 9.94
N PHE A 170 7.57 5.59 9.86
CA PHE A 170 7.59 4.73 11.04
C PHE A 170 8.77 5.05 11.96
N PHE A 171 10.00 5.07 11.42
CA PHE A 171 11.21 5.28 12.20
C PHE A 171 11.35 6.71 12.71
N ASN A 172 11.02 7.73 11.90
CA ASN A 172 11.25 9.13 12.28
C ASN A 172 10.10 9.74 13.09
N ILE A 173 8.87 9.24 12.94
CA ILE A 173 7.68 9.85 13.57
C ILE A 173 7.05 8.95 14.62
N ILE A 174 6.85 7.65 14.33
CA ILE A 174 6.07 6.75 15.19
C ILE A 174 6.94 6.13 16.31
N LEU A 175 8.16 5.74 15.97
CA LEU A 175 9.07 5.05 16.89
C LEU A 175 9.49 5.91 18.11
N PRO A 176 9.81 7.22 17.99
CA PRO A 176 10.26 8.01 19.13
C PRO A 176 9.21 8.15 20.26
N PRO A 177 7.93 8.44 19.99
CA PRO A 177 6.89 8.45 21.03
C PRO A 177 6.69 7.09 21.73
N ILE A 178 6.79 5.97 21.01
CA ILE A 178 6.64 4.62 21.58
C ILE A 178 7.76 4.34 22.57
N ILE A 179 9.01 4.56 22.16
CA ILE A 179 10.19 4.38 23.03
C ILE A 179 10.11 5.32 24.23
N PHE A 180 9.68 6.56 24.03
CA PHE A 180 9.51 7.53 25.11
C PHE A 180 8.47 7.07 26.14
N ASN A 181 7.31 6.61 25.69
CA ASN A 181 6.26 6.11 26.59
C ASN A 181 6.71 4.84 27.35
N ALA A 182 7.38 3.92 26.66
CA ALA A 182 7.96 2.73 27.29
C ALA A 182 9.00 3.12 28.36
N GLY A 183 9.89 4.06 28.04
CA GLY A 183 10.89 4.59 28.98
C GLY A 183 10.27 5.32 30.17
N TYR A 184 9.19 6.08 29.97
CA TYR A 184 8.49 6.82 31.02
C TYR A 184 7.79 5.89 32.02
N SER A 185 7.26 4.76 31.56
CA SER A 185 6.60 3.74 32.40
C SER A 185 7.57 3.01 33.35
N LEU A 186 8.89 3.09 33.11
CA LEU A 186 9.89 2.42 33.93
C LEU A 186 10.03 3.09 35.31
N LYS A 187 10.04 2.26 36.37
CA LYS A 187 10.23 2.71 37.76
C LYS A 187 11.67 3.19 37.97
N ARG A 188 11.93 4.49 37.79
CA ARG A 188 13.27 5.12 37.87
C ARG A 188 14.14 4.63 39.04
N LYS A 189 13.60 4.56 40.26
CA LYS A 189 14.38 4.20 41.47
C LYS A 189 14.91 2.76 41.44
N PHE A 190 14.13 1.82 40.91
CA PHE A 190 14.53 0.41 40.79
C PHE A 190 15.44 0.18 39.59
N PHE A 191 15.20 0.90 38.50
CA PHE A 191 16.03 0.87 37.30
C PHE A 191 17.47 1.32 37.62
N PHE A 192 17.65 2.51 38.21
CA PHE A 192 18.99 3.02 38.52
C PHE A 192 19.73 2.18 39.58
N ARG A 193 19.02 1.48 40.47
CA ARG A 193 19.64 0.58 41.45
C ARG A 193 20.20 -0.71 40.83
N ASN A 194 19.63 -1.18 39.72
CA ASN A 194 20.03 -2.42 39.05
C ASN A 194 20.60 -2.18 37.66
N LEU A 195 21.03 -0.95 37.37
CA LEU A 195 21.47 -0.51 36.06
C LEU A 195 22.63 -1.37 35.54
N GLY A 196 23.60 -1.72 36.40
CA GLY A 196 24.71 -2.61 36.03
C GLY A 196 24.22 -3.97 35.56
N THR A 197 23.32 -4.62 36.30
CA THR A 197 22.73 -5.91 35.93
C THR A 197 21.96 -5.84 34.60
N ILE A 198 21.18 -4.77 34.40
CA ILE A 198 20.44 -4.53 33.16
C ILE A 198 21.40 -4.39 31.97
N PHE A 199 22.47 -3.61 32.12
CA PHE A 199 23.48 -3.44 31.07
C PHE A 199 24.24 -4.74 30.78
N THR A 200 24.59 -5.51 31.81
CA THR A 200 25.23 -6.83 31.63
C THR A 200 24.31 -7.76 30.85
N TYR A 201 23.03 -7.88 31.23
CA TYR A 201 22.08 -8.71 30.47
C TYR A 201 21.84 -8.20 29.06
N ALA A 202 21.76 -6.87 28.86
CA ALA A 202 21.58 -6.29 27.54
C ALA A 202 22.78 -6.57 26.63
N PHE A 203 24.01 -6.24 27.05
CA PHE A 203 25.19 -6.40 26.19
C PHE A 203 25.67 -7.85 26.09
N LEU A 204 25.85 -8.57 27.21
CA LEU A 204 26.31 -9.95 27.16
C LEU A 204 25.22 -10.87 26.60
N GLY A 205 23.96 -10.66 26.98
CA GLY A 205 22.85 -11.47 26.48
C GLY A 205 22.66 -11.33 24.97
N THR A 206 22.67 -10.11 24.43
CA THR A 206 22.57 -9.90 22.97
C THR A 206 23.79 -10.43 22.24
N THR A 207 25.02 -10.19 22.74
CA THR A 207 26.25 -10.67 22.12
C THR A 207 26.26 -12.20 22.03
N ILE A 208 25.99 -12.89 23.15
CA ILE A 208 25.97 -14.35 23.18
C ILE A 208 24.84 -14.90 22.28
N SER A 209 23.66 -14.27 22.29
CA SER A 209 22.54 -14.69 21.44
C SER A 209 22.84 -14.50 19.94
N CYS A 210 23.50 -13.41 19.58
CA CYS A 210 23.93 -13.13 18.21
C CYS A 210 24.89 -14.20 17.70
N PHE A 211 25.93 -14.55 18.48
CA PHE A 211 26.87 -15.61 18.11
C PHE A 211 26.23 -17.00 18.08
N MET A 212 25.32 -17.30 19.02
CA MET A 212 24.57 -18.57 19.03
C MET A 212 23.71 -18.73 17.78
N VAL A 213 22.85 -17.75 17.47
CA VAL A 213 21.94 -17.82 16.32
C VAL A 213 22.73 -17.79 15.01
N GLY A 214 23.71 -16.90 14.88
CA GLY A 214 24.57 -16.82 13.70
C GLY A 214 25.40 -18.10 13.47
N GLY A 215 25.93 -18.70 14.54
CA GLY A 215 26.68 -19.95 14.48
C GLY A 215 25.81 -21.15 14.10
N VAL A 216 24.59 -21.26 14.66
CA VAL A 216 23.62 -22.30 14.29
C VAL A 216 23.20 -22.15 12.83
N MET A 217 22.93 -20.93 12.38
CA MET A 217 22.58 -20.66 10.98
C MET A 217 23.74 -21.03 10.04
N PHE A 218 24.98 -20.66 10.38
CA PHE A 218 26.15 -21.03 9.61
C PHE A 218 26.35 -22.56 9.54
N ALA A 219 26.16 -23.27 10.65
CA ALA A 219 26.21 -24.73 10.68
C ALA A 219 25.10 -25.38 9.83
N PHE A 220 23.90 -24.82 9.82
CA PHE A 220 22.80 -25.28 8.98
C PHE A 220 23.06 -25.02 7.49
N LEU A 221 23.67 -23.89 7.15
CA LEU A 221 24.04 -23.54 5.78
C LEU A 221 25.17 -24.44 5.25
N GLN A 222 26.08 -24.91 6.12
CA GLN A 222 27.05 -25.94 5.73
C GLN A 222 26.38 -27.27 5.34
N LEU A 223 25.17 -27.56 5.83
CA LEU A 223 24.40 -28.75 5.46
C LEU A 223 23.68 -28.60 4.11
N MET A 224 23.44 -27.37 3.65
CA MET A 224 22.84 -27.06 2.34
C MET A 224 23.81 -26.22 1.49
N PRO A 225 24.72 -26.85 0.72
CA PRO A 225 25.76 -26.17 -0.05
C PRO A 225 25.22 -25.37 -1.27
N SER A 226 23.91 -25.21 -1.41
CA SER A 226 23.26 -24.50 -2.51
C SER A 226 23.21 -22.97 -2.33
N LEU A 227 23.67 -22.43 -1.20
CA LEU A 227 23.61 -21.00 -0.88
C LEU A 227 24.98 -20.48 -0.40
N GLU A 228 25.55 -19.52 -1.13
CA GLU A 228 26.81 -18.87 -0.77
C GLU A 228 26.57 -17.74 0.24
N PHE A 229 26.56 -18.07 1.53
CA PHE A 229 26.50 -17.08 2.61
C PHE A 229 27.82 -16.99 3.36
N THR A 230 28.25 -15.76 3.63
CA THR A 230 29.44 -15.52 4.47
C THR A 230 29.05 -15.63 5.94
N PHE A 231 30.02 -15.98 6.80
CA PHE A 231 29.81 -15.96 8.26
C PHE A 231 29.33 -14.59 8.76
N ASN A 232 29.80 -13.50 8.14
CA ASN A 232 29.35 -12.14 8.47
C ASN A 232 27.85 -11.93 8.19
N ASP A 233 27.31 -12.48 7.10
CA ASP A 233 25.89 -12.38 6.77
C ASP A 233 25.03 -13.13 7.79
N CYS A 234 25.52 -14.29 8.25
CA CYS A 234 24.90 -15.05 9.34
C CYS A 234 24.95 -14.29 10.67
N LEU A 235 26.04 -13.56 10.94
CA LEU A 235 26.19 -12.73 12.14
C LEU A 235 25.27 -11.50 12.09
N TYR A 236 25.12 -10.84 10.93
CA TYR A 236 24.15 -9.76 10.75
C TYR A 236 22.72 -10.23 11.00
N PHE A 237 22.36 -11.43 10.53
CA PHE A 237 21.08 -12.05 10.85
C PHE A 237 20.93 -12.33 12.34
N GLY A 238 21.96 -12.91 12.98
CA GLY A 238 21.98 -13.13 14.43
C GLY A 238 21.81 -11.83 15.23
N ALA A 239 22.43 -10.73 14.79
CA ALA A 239 22.30 -9.42 15.40
C ALA A 239 20.86 -8.87 15.28
N MET A 240 20.24 -9.00 14.10
CA MET A 240 18.85 -8.56 13.87
C MET A 240 17.85 -9.31 14.76
N ILE A 241 18.02 -10.62 14.93
CA ILE A 241 17.13 -11.45 15.77
C ILE A 241 17.39 -11.24 17.27
N SER A 242 18.62 -10.89 17.66
CA SER A 242 18.96 -10.65 19.08
C SER A 242 18.32 -9.40 19.68
N ALA A 243 17.78 -8.50 18.85
CA ALA A 243 17.00 -7.36 19.30
C ALA A 243 15.67 -7.85 19.90
N THR A 244 15.63 -8.04 21.22
CA THR A 244 14.41 -8.43 21.94
C THR A 244 13.66 -7.18 22.40
N ASP A 245 12.44 -6.98 21.91
CA ASP A 245 11.50 -6.03 22.51
C ASP A 245 10.62 -6.78 23.53
N PRO A 246 10.75 -6.50 24.85
CA PRO A 246 9.85 -7.05 25.87
C PRO A 246 8.48 -6.36 25.88
N GLY A 247 8.19 -5.46 24.93
CA GLY A 247 6.91 -4.81 24.69
C GLY A 247 5.81 -5.78 24.25
N CYS A 248 5.53 -6.77 25.10
CA CYS A 248 4.32 -7.57 25.17
C CYS A 248 4.04 -7.80 26.66
#